data_AF-A0A355T755-F1
#
_entry.id   AF-A0A355T755-F1
#
_cell.length_a   1.000
_cell.length_b   1.000
_cell.length_c   1.000
_cell.angle_alpha   90.00
_cell.angle_beta   90.00
_cell.angle_gamma   90.00
#
_symmetry.space_group_name_H-M   'P 1'
#
loop_
_entity.id
_entity.type
_entity.pdbx_description
1 polymer ?
#
loop_
_entity_poly.entity_id
_entity_poly.type
_entity_poly.pdbx_seq_one_letter_code
_entity_poly.pdbx_strand_id
1 'polypeptide(L)'
;MTADVLDVLMFAVACIVLLSGFPVAFTLAGVALLFALIGIALGIFDFGFLGALPSRIFGTMTNETLIAVPLFVFMGTMLERSKVAEELLESMGQLFGSIRGGLGYSVSIVGALLAAS
;
A
#
# COMPACT_ATOMS: atom_id res chain seq x y z
N MET A 1 -17.23 26.81 15.01
CA MET A 1 -17.34 27.62 13.79
C MET A 1 -15.98 27.89 13.15
N THR A 2 -14.97 28.38 13.87
CA THR A 2 -13.62 28.55 13.28
C THR A 2 -12.90 27.21 13.02
N ALA A 3 -13.09 26.21 13.89
CA ALA A 3 -12.53 24.86 13.71
C ALA A 3 -13.11 24.15 12.46
N ASP A 4 -14.43 24.16 12.30
CA ASP A 4 -15.11 23.50 11.19
C ASP A 4 -14.68 24.09 9.82
N VAL A 5 -14.45 25.41 9.78
CA VAL A 5 -13.94 26.10 8.59
C VAL A 5 -12.51 25.67 8.28
N LEU A 6 -11.66 25.49 9.30
CA LEU A 6 -10.28 25.04 9.14
C LEU A 6 -10.22 23.62 8.57
N ASP A 7 -11.10 22.72 9.01
CA ASP A 7 -11.19 21.34 8.52
C ASP A 7 -11.59 21.26 7.05
N VAL A 8 -12.62 22.02 6.66
CA VAL A 8 -13.07 22.09 5.25
C VAL A 8 -11.99 22.69 4.36
N LEU A 9 -11.28 23.71 4.85
CA LEU A 9 -10.19 24.36 4.12
C LEU A 9 -8.99 23.41 3.98
N MET A 10 -8.66 22.63 5.01
CA MET A 10 -7.63 21.58 4.95
C MET A 10 -7.95 20.56 3.88
N PHE A 11 -9.20 20.07 3.84
CA PHE A 11 -9.65 19.11 2.85
C PHE A 11 -9.57 19.67 1.42
N ALA A 12 -10.06 20.90 1.21
CA ALA A 12 -9.99 21.56 -0.09
C ALA A 12 -8.55 21.73 -0.59
N VAL A 13 -7.63 22.15 0.29
CA VAL A 13 -6.21 22.29 -0.04
C VAL A 13 -5.59 20.92 -0.35
N ALA A 14 -5.89 19.88 0.44
CA ALA A 14 -5.42 18.53 0.16
C ALA A 14 -5.86 18.05 -1.23
N CYS A 15 -7.12 18.28 -1.62
CA CYS A 15 -7.62 17.93 -2.95
C CYS A 15 -6.86 18.66 -4.06
N ILE A 16 -6.64 19.98 -3.94
CA ILE A 16 -5.92 20.76 -4.96
C ILE A 16 -4.47 20.27 -5.10
N VAL A 17 -3.79 20.02 -3.99
CA VAL A 17 -2.39 19.57 -3.99
C VAL A 17 -2.27 18.13 -4.54
N LEU A 18 -3.23 17.25 -4.26
CA LEU A 18 -3.30 15.92 -4.87
C LEU A 18 -3.51 15.99 -6.38
N LEU A 19 -4.39 16.87 -6.85
CA LEU A 19 -4.63 17.08 -8.29
C LEU A 19 -3.43 17.68 -9.02
N SER A 20 -2.49 18.29 -8.28
CA SER A 20 -1.24 18.82 -8.84
C SER A 20 -0.21 17.72 -9.15
N GLY A 21 -0.50 16.46 -8.82
CA GLY A 21 0.33 15.30 -9.18
C GLY A 21 1.54 15.04 -8.28
N PHE A 22 1.63 15.71 -7.12
CA PHE A 22 2.67 15.41 -6.14
C PHE A 22 2.43 14.04 -5.46
N PRO A 23 3.48 13.33 -5.02
CA PRO A 23 3.30 12.02 -4.39
C PRO A 23 2.43 12.11 -3.13
N VAL A 24 1.39 11.27 -3.08
CA VAL A 24 0.27 11.30 -2.11
C VAL A 24 0.74 11.33 -0.65
N ALA A 25 1.82 10.62 -0.32
CA ALA A 25 2.35 10.57 1.05
C ALA A 25 2.81 11.96 1.54
N PHE A 26 3.52 12.71 0.69
CA PHE A 26 4.03 14.03 1.03
C PHE A 26 2.93 15.08 1.05
N THR A 27 1.95 14.98 0.15
CA THR A 27 0.83 15.93 0.11
C THR A 27 -0.05 15.80 1.35
N LEU A 28 -0.43 14.57 1.74
CA LEU A 28 -1.25 14.33 2.91
C LEU A 28 -0.52 14.70 4.21
N ALA A 29 0.73 14.28 4.37
CA ALA A 29 1.52 14.61 5.56
C ALA A 29 1.81 16.11 5.66
N GLY A 30 2.19 16.74 4.55
CA GLY A 30 2.52 18.16 4.49
C GLY A 30 1.32 19.05 4.77
N VAL A 31 0.17 18.79 4.13
CA VAL A 31 -1.06 19.56 4.37
C VAL A 31 -1.55 19.34 5.81
N ALA A 32 -1.54 18.11 6.33
CA ALA A 32 -1.93 17.83 7.71
C ALA A 32 -1.04 18.57 8.73
N LEU A 33 0.28 18.58 8.54
CA LEU A 33 1.20 19.29 9.44
C LEU A 33 1.05 20.82 9.34
N LEU A 34 0.88 21.36 8.13
CA LEU A 34 0.71 22.78 7.91
C LEU A 34 -0.57 23.30 8.59
N PHE A 35 -1.68 22.58 8.45
CA PHE A 35 -2.93 22.93 9.12
C PHE A 35 -2.88 22.68 10.63
N ALA A 36 -2.14 21.68 11.11
CA ALA A 36 -1.90 21.51 12.54
C ALA A 36 -1.15 22.72 13.13
N LEU A 37 -0.12 23.24 12.45
CA LEU A 37 0.61 24.44 12.89
C LEU A 37 -0.28 25.70 12.91
N ILE A 38 -1.11 25.88 11.87
CA ILE A 38 -2.10 26.97 11.82
C ILE A 38 -3.11 26.83 12.96
N GLY A 39 -3.61 25.61 13.21
CA GLY A 39 -4.54 25.32 14.31
C GLY A 39 -3.96 25.63 15.69
N ILE A 40 -2.67 25.36 15.90
CA ILE A 40 -1.95 25.71 17.13
C ILE A 40 -1.83 27.22 17.27
N ALA A 41 -1.43 27.91 16.21
CA ALA A 41 -1.27 29.37 16.21
C ALA A 41 -2.60 30.10 16.50
N LEU A 42 -3.72 29.53 16.07
CA LEU A 42 -5.07 30.04 16.32
C LEU A 42 -5.66 29.60 17.68
N GLY A 43 -4.95 28.76 18.45
CA GLY A 43 -5.42 28.22 19.73
C GLY A 43 -6.58 27.23 19.61
N ILE A 44 -6.84 26.71 18.40
CA ILE A 44 -7.92 25.76 18.10
C ILE A 44 -7.43 24.31 18.27
N PHE A 45 -6.13 24.08 18.09
CA PHE A 45 -5.50 22.77 18.15
C PHE A 45 -4.45 22.70 19.27
N ASP A 46 -4.50 21.66 20.10
CA ASP A 46 -3.54 21.46 21.19
C ASP A 46 -2.25 20.81 20.68
N PHE A 47 -1.10 21.36 21.09
CA PHE A 47 0.21 20.83 20.75
C PHE A 47 0.41 19.38 21.23
N GLY A 48 -0.27 18.97 22.31
CA GLY A 48 -0.22 17.60 22.83
C GLY A 48 -0.63 16.53 21.82
N PHE A 49 -1.50 16.86 20.86
CA PHE A 49 -1.93 15.89 19.83
C PHE A 49 -0.81 15.54 18.83
N LEU A 50 0.16 16.43 18.60
CA LEU A 50 1.34 16.11 17.77
C LEU A 50 2.22 15.05 18.44
N GLY A 51 2.26 15.01 19.77
CA GLY A 51 2.99 13.99 20.53
C GLY A 51 2.44 12.57 20.33
N ALA A 52 1.20 12.43 19.88
CA ALA A 52 0.59 11.14 19.54
C ALA A 52 0.86 10.70 18.08
N LEU A 53 1.48 11.55 17.24
CA LEU A 53 1.81 11.17 15.87
C LEU A 53 2.85 10.04 15.78
N PRO A 54 3.96 10.05 16.54
CA PRO A 54 4.93 8.97 16.47
C PRO A 54 4.32 7.62 16.83
N SER A 55 3.52 7.56 17.91
CA SER A 55 2.86 6.29 18.32
C SER A 55 1.87 5.79 17.27
N ARG A 56 1.14 6.68 16.58
CA ARG A 56 0.27 6.31 15.45
C ARG A 56 1.06 5.80 14.24
N ILE A 57 2.18 6.43 13.91
CA ILE A 57 3.04 6.01 12.81
C ILE A 57 3.63 4.62 13.10
N PHE A 58 4.18 4.42 14.30
CA PHE A 58 4.69 3.12 14.73
C PHE A 58 3.60 2.05 14.73
N GLY A 59 2.41 2.36 15.26
CA GLY A 59 1.28 1.43 15.22
C GLY A 59 0.85 1.02 13.81
N THR A 60 0.99 1.93 12.84
CA THR A 60 0.74 1.63 11.43
C THR A 60 1.86 0.79 10.81
N MET A 61 3.11 1.08 11.14
CA MET A 61 4.26 0.29 10.66
C MET A 61 4.23 -1.17 11.16
N THR A 62 3.70 -1.41 12.36
CA THR A 62 3.51 -2.75 12.91
C THR A 62 2.26 -3.48 12.38
N ASN A 63 1.52 -2.87 11.44
CA ASN A 63 0.33 -3.49 10.87
C ASN A 63 0.73 -4.73 10.05
N GLU A 64 0.20 -5.89 10.45
CA GLU A 64 0.48 -7.19 9.83
C GLU A 64 0.23 -7.20 8.31
N THR A 65 -0.77 -6.44 7.83
CA THR A 65 -1.07 -6.31 6.39
C THR A 65 0.03 -5.57 5.64
N LEU A 66 0.60 -4.51 6.23
CA LEU A 66 1.70 -3.76 5.60
C LEU A 66 3.02 -4.54 5.65
N ILE A 67 3.22 -5.35 6.70
CA ILE A 67 4.36 -6.28 6.82
C ILE A 67 4.25 -7.41 5.77
N ALA A 68 3.05 -7.83 5.41
CA ALA A 68 2.84 -8.86 4.40
C ALA A 68 3.39 -8.43 3.02
N VAL A 69 3.26 -7.16 2.63
CA VAL A 69 3.71 -6.67 1.32
C VAL A 69 5.19 -6.98 1.00
N PRO A 70 6.18 -6.58 1.84
CA PRO A 70 7.58 -6.91 1.57
C PRO A 70 7.87 -8.41 1.67
N LEU A 71 7.17 -9.15 2.53
CA LEU A 71 7.31 -10.61 2.62
C LEU A 71 6.80 -11.32 1.36
N PHE A 72 5.69 -10.85 0.78
CA PHE A 72 5.18 -11.34 -0.51
C PHE A 72 6.18 -11.06 -1.63
N VAL A 73 6.78 -9.86 -1.68
CA VAL A 73 7.83 -9.55 -2.64
C VAL A 73 9.06 -10.44 -2.43
N PHE A 74 9.46 -10.67 -1.18
CA PHE A 74 10.57 -11.56 -0.86
C PHE A 74 10.30 -13.00 -1.31
N MET A 75 9.12 -13.54 -1.00
CA MET A 75 8.77 -14.89 -1.42
C MET A 75 8.67 -15.00 -2.94
N GLY A 76 8.03 -14.04 -3.62
CA GLY A 76 7.95 -14.02 -5.08
C GLY A 76 9.33 -13.99 -5.75
N THR A 77 10.24 -13.16 -5.24
CA THR A 77 11.63 -13.12 -5.73
C THR A 77 12.41 -14.39 -5.41
N MET A 78 12.19 -15.02 -4.25
CA MET A 78 12.79 -16.32 -3.94
C MET A 78 12.28 -17.44 -4.85
N LEU A 79 10.98 -17.48 -5.16
CA LEU A 79 10.38 -18.46 -6.09
C LEU A 79 10.91 -18.30 -7.51
N GLU A 80 11.06 -17.06 -7.98
CA GLU A 80 11.68 -16.76 -9.29
C GLU A 80 13.15 -17.21 -9.31
N ARG A 81 13.94 -16.86 -8.28
CA ARG A 81 15.38 -17.16 -8.22
C ARG A 81 15.70 -18.63 -8.05
N SER A 82 14.82 -19.38 -7.38
CA SER A 82 14.96 -20.83 -7.19
C SER A 82 14.52 -21.66 -8.41
N LYS A 83 13.96 -21.02 -9.44
CA LYS A 83 13.40 -21.66 -10.66
C LYS A 83 12.27 -22.66 -10.40
N VAL A 84 11.78 -22.76 -9.16
CA VAL A 84 10.68 -23.67 -8.80
C VAL A 84 9.42 -23.31 -9.60
N ALA A 85 9.16 -22.02 -9.83
CA ALA A 85 8.04 -21.58 -10.66
C ALA A 85 8.13 -22.06 -12.12
N GLU A 86 9.34 -22.08 -12.69
CA GLU A 86 9.61 -22.52 -14.06
C GLU A 86 9.43 -24.05 -14.18
N GLU A 87 10.03 -24.81 -13.26
CA GLU A 87 9.94 -26.28 -13.23
C GLU A 87 8.49 -26.77 -13.03
N LEU A 88 7.69 -26.06 -12.22
CA LEU A 88 6.28 -26.36 -12.03
C LEU A 88 5.46 -26.11 -13.30
N LEU A 89 5.72 -25.02 -14.02
CA LEU A 89 5.04 -24.69 -15.27
C LEU A 89 5.35 -25.71 -16.37
N GLU A 90 6.62 -26.11 -16.51
CA GLU A 90 7.01 -27.15 -17.49
C GLU A 90 6.37 -28.50 -17.16
N SER A 91 6.40 -28.91 -15.90
CA SER A 91 5.79 -30.17 -15.43
C SER A 91 4.28 -30.20 -15.66
N MET A 92 3.58 -29.10 -15.36
CA MET A 92 2.15 -28.99 -15.62
C MET A 92 1.83 -28.89 -17.12
N GLY A 93 2.71 -28.28 -17.92
CA GLY A 93 2.59 -28.27 -19.38
C GLY A 93 2.68 -29.67 -19.98
N GLN A 94 3.60 -30.50 -19.47
CA GLN A 94 3.72 -31.91 -19.87
C GLN A 94 2.52 -32.74 -19.43
N LEU A 95 1.99 -32.50 -18.22
CA LEU A 95 0.85 -33.22 -17.66
C LEU A 95 -0.45 -33.00 -18.45
N PHE A 96 -0.74 -31.75 -18.83
CA PHE A 96 -1.97 -31.40 -19.55
C PHE A 96 -1.78 -31.24 -21.07
N GLY A 97 -0.56 -31.38 -21.60
CA GLY A 97 -0.23 -31.11 -23.01
C GLY A 97 -0.95 -31.98 -24.05
N SER A 98 -1.47 -33.15 -23.65
CA SER A 98 -2.28 -34.02 -24.51
C SER A 98 -3.74 -33.56 -24.67
N ILE A 99 -4.20 -32.61 -23.86
CA ILE A 99 -5.57 -32.10 -23.87
C ILE A 99 -5.63 -30.86 -24.78
N ARG A 100 -6.67 -30.76 -25.61
CA ARG A 100 -6.95 -29.55 -26.40
C ARG A 100 -7.15 -28.36 -25.45
N GLY A 101 -6.25 -27.38 -25.50
CA GLY A 101 -6.23 -26.23 -24.57
C GLY A 101 -5.44 -26.46 -23.27
N GLY A 102 -4.74 -27.60 -23.14
CA GLY A 102 -3.99 -27.99 -21.95
C GLY A 102 -3.01 -26.95 -21.43
N LEU A 103 -2.30 -26.26 -22.33
CA LEU A 103 -1.40 -25.14 -21.96
C LEU A 103 -2.11 -24.02 -21.21
N GLY A 104 -3.36 -23.70 -21.58
CA GLY A 104 -4.16 -22.68 -20.88
C GLY A 104 -4.53 -23.11 -19.46
N TYR A 105 -4.96 -24.36 -19.30
CA TYR A 105 -5.26 -24.94 -17.98
C TYR A 105 -4.02 -24.96 -17.08
N SER A 106 -2.87 -25.37 -17.60
CA SER A 106 -1.60 -25.38 -16.85
C SER A 106 -1.22 -23.98 -16.36
N VAL A 107 -1.31 -22.96 -17.23
CA VAL A 107 -0.97 -21.57 -16.86
C VAL A 107 -1.95 -21.01 -15.83
N SER A 108 -3.27 -21.23 -15.99
CA SER A 108 -4.26 -20.74 -15.04
C SER A 108 -4.13 -21.39 -13.65
N ILE A 109 -3.90 -22.71 -13.59
CA ILE A 109 -3.76 -23.43 -12.32
C ILE A 109 -2.45 -23.07 -11.63
N VAL A 110 -1.33 -23.09 -12.36
CA VAL A 110 -0.02 -22.74 -11.79
C VAL A 110 0.02 -21.27 -11.39
N GLY A 111 -0.54 -20.37 -12.20
CA GLY A 111 -0.66 -18.95 -11.86
C GLY A 111 -1.49 -18.72 -10.60
N ALA A 112 -2.60 -19.45 -10.42
CA ALA A 112 -3.39 -19.36 -9.19
C ALA A 112 -2.64 -19.90 -7.96
N LEU A 113 -1.88 -20.98 -8.10
CA LEU A 113 -1.08 -21.55 -7.01
C LEU A 113 0.08 -20.62 -6.61
N LEU A 114 0.77 -20.03 -7.59
CA LEU A 114 1.88 -19.08 -7.37
C LEU A 114 1.41 -17.71 -6.86
N ALA A 115 0.19 -17.27 -7.20
CA ALA A 115 -0.38 -16.02 -6.71
C ALA A 115 -0.98 -16.12 -5.29
N ALA A 116 -1.31 -17.34 -4.85
CA ALA A 116 -1.85 -17.60 -3.52
C ALA A 116 -0.76 -17.76 -2.44
N SER A 117 0.44 -18.18 -2.84
CA SER A 117 1.63 -18.12 -2.01
C SER A 117 2.12 -16.69 -1.90
#